data_AF-A0A2V6SN52-F1
#
_entry.id   AF-A0A2V6SN52-F1
#
_cell.length_a   1.000
_cell.length_b   1.000
_cell.length_c   1.000
_cell.angle_alpha   90.00
_cell.angle_beta   90.00
_cell.angle_gamma   90.00
#
_symmetry.space_group_name_H-M   'P 1'
#
loop_
_entity.id
_entity.type
_entity.pdbx_description
1 polymer ?
#
loop_
_entity_poly.entity_id
_entity_poly.type
_entity_poly.pdbx_seq_one_letter_code
_entity_poly.pdbx_strand_id
1 'polypeptide(L)'
;LVALVPVVLTGSLRLQTIVDAQAGLWFVAWPVLGQLAFAAFMVTALASENRIPFDIVEAESELVAGFRVEYSGMKFALIQLAEFVHLFGVGCLGTLLFLGGWRGPGPAALGPVWFVAWPVIGQLAFAAFMVTALASENRIPFDIVEAESELVAGFRVEYSGMKFALIQLAEFVHLFGVGCLGTLLFLGGWRGPGPAALGPVWFVGKAVVLFTVIIWVRWSFIRIRVDQILALSWKLFLPASVALLLATAALVVARGGGG
;
A
#
# COMPACT_ATOMS: atom_id res chain seq x y z
N LEU A 1 -5.61 -17.07 18.05
CA LEU A 1 -4.96 -18.40 18.05
C LEU A 1 -4.09 -18.63 16.81
N VAL A 2 -4.57 -18.36 15.60
CA VAL A 2 -3.78 -18.55 14.36
C VAL A 2 -2.49 -17.72 14.32
N ALA A 3 -2.51 -16.49 14.86
CA ALA A 3 -1.33 -15.63 15.02
C ALA A 3 -0.24 -16.21 15.95
N LEU A 4 -0.53 -17.26 16.73
CA LEU A 4 0.46 -17.93 17.58
C LEU A 4 1.28 -18.98 16.83
N VAL A 5 0.86 -19.40 15.63
CA VAL A 5 1.60 -20.43 14.87
C VAL A 5 3.04 -19.98 14.56
N PRO A 6 3.29 -18.74 14.07
CA PRO A 6 4.65 -18.20 13.93
C PRO A 6 5.43 -18.11 15.25
N VAL A 7 4.75 -17.84 16.37
CA VAL A 7 5.37 -17.78 17.70
C VAL A 7 5.85 -19.16 18.14
N VAL A 8 5.03 -20.20 17.92
CA VAL A 8 5.38 -21.58 18.27
C VAL A 8 6.51 -22.11 17.38
N LEU A 9 6.49 -21.79 16.09
CA LEU A 9 7.56 -22.17 15.16
C LEU A 9 8.92 -21.54 15.51
N THR A 10 8.92 -20.37 16.14
CA THR A 10 10.14 -19.61 16.48
C THR A 10 10.54 -19.75 17.94
N GLY A 11 9.67 -20.28 18.80
CA GLY A 11 9.90 -20.47 20.23
C GLY A 11 10.04 -19.16 21.02
N SER A 12 9.63 -18.02 20.46
CA SER A 12 9.84 -16.69 21.06
C SER A 12 8.68 -15.74 20.79
N LEU A 13 8.32 -14.95 21.80
CA LEU A 13 7.33 -13.86 21.67
C LEU A 13 7.95 -12.54 21.17
N ARG A 14 9.28 -12.47 21.00
CA ARG A 14 9.94 -11.26 20.51
C ARG A 14 9.73 -11.13 18.99
N LEU A 15 9.10 -10.04 18.57
CA LEU A 15 8.81 -9.77 17.15
C LEU A 15 10.08 -9.78 16.28
N GLN A 16 11.22 -9.28 16.81
CA GLN A 16 12.49 -9.30 16.11
C GLN A 16 12.96 -10.72 15.79
N THR A 17 12.90 -11.63 16.76
CA THR A 17 13.32 -13.03 16.54
C THR A 17 12.39 -13.76 15.57
N ILE A 18 11.11 -13.38 15.52
CA ILE A 18 10.14 -13.95 14.58
C ILE A 18 10.49 -13.53 13.15
N VAL A 19 10.74 -12.23 12.94
CA VAL A 19 11.14 -11.68 11.65
C VAL A 19 12.49 -12.24 11.19
N ASP A 20 13.43 -12.45 12.12
CA ASP A 20 14.74 -13.01 11.80
C ASP A 20 14.69 -14.49 11.42
N ALA A 21 13.75 -15.26 11.98
CA ALA A 21 13.50 -16.63 11.56
C ALA A 21 12.94 -16.74 10.13
N GLN A 22 12.37 -15.65 9.59
CA GLN A 22 11.84 -15.56 8.23
C GLN A 22 12.89 -15.13 7.19
N ALA A 23 14.18 -15.09 7.56
CA ALA A 23 15.27 -14.64 6.68
C ALA A 23 15.50 -15.48 5.42
N GLY A 24 15.05 -16.74 5.41
CA GLY A 24 15.18 -17.67 4.28
C GLY A 24 13.88 -17.78 3.49
N LEU A 25 12.91 -18.50 4.07
CA LEU A 25 11.55 -18.62 3.53
C LEU A 25 10.59 -17.94 4.48
N TRP A 26 9.73 -17.09 3.93
CA TRP A 26 8.60 -16.52 4.65
C TRP A 26 7.67 -17.63 5.14
N PHE A 27 6.98 -17.41 6.26
CA PHE A 27 6.06 -18.42 6.77
C PHE A 27 4.87 -18.66 5.83
N VAL A 28 4.49 -17.70 4.97
CA VAL A 28 3.54 -17.98 3.88
C VAL A 28 4.04 -19.05 2.90
N ALA A 29 5.35 -19.09 2.63
CA ALA A 29 5.96 -20.02 1.68
C ALA A 29 6.37 -21.35 2.33
N TRP A 30 6.18 -21.50 3.64
CA TRP A 30 6.50 -22.74 4.34
C TRP A 30 5.50 -23.84 3.97
N PRO A 31 5.97 -25.06 3.62
CA PRO A 31 5.08 -26.11 3.12
C PRO A 31 3.97 -26.44 4.12
N VAL A 32 2.73 -26.43 3.62
CA VAL A 32 1.47 -26.86 4.26
C VAL A 32 1.10 -26.07 5.52
N LEU A 33 1.89 -26.14 6.60
CA LEU A 33 1.55 -25.52 7.88
C LEU A 33 1.53 -23.99 7.83
N GLY A 34 2.50 -23.41 7.13
CA GLY A 34 2.60 -21.95 6.98
C GLY A 34 1.49 -21.36 6.10
N GLN A 35 1.17 -22.05 5.00
CA GLN A 35 0.08 -21.70 4.10
C GLN A 35 -1.29 -21.82 4.79
N LEU A 36 -1.54 -22.91 5.52
CA LEU A 36 -2.78 -23.10 6.27
C LEU A 36 -2.92 -22.07 7.40
N ALA A 37 -1.83 -21.75 8.11
CA ALA A 37 -1.84 -20.72 9.14
C ALA A 37 -2.08 -19.33 8.55
N PHE A 38 -1.50 -19.01 7.40
CA PHE A 38 -1.75 -17.74 6.72
C PHE A 38 -3.20 -17.65 6.20
N ALA A 39 -3.71 -18.70 5.57
CA ALA A 39 -5.10 -18.74 5.09
C ALA A 39 -6.09 -18.60 6.25
N ALA A 40 -5.88 -19.33 7.36
CA ALA A 40 -6.70 -19.20 8.55
C ALA A 40 -6.58 -17.80 9.18
N PHE A 41 -5.39 -17.17 9.12
CA PHE A 41 -5.19 -15.80 9.59
C PHE A 41 -5.96 -14.81 8.73
N MET A 42 -5.92 -14.94 7.40
CA MET A 42 -6.66 -14.09 6.47
C MET A 42 -8.18 -14.22 6.66
N VAL A 43 -8.70 -15.43 6.83
CA VAL A 43 -10.12 -15.66 7.11
C VAL A 43 -10.52 -15.04 8.45
N THR A 44 -9.69 -15.23 9.49
CA THR A 44 -9.96 -14.65 10.82
C THR A 44 -9.86 -13.13 10.80
N ALA A 45 -8.91 -12.57 10.05
CA ALA A 45 -8.76 -11.13 9.88
C ALA A 45 -9.98 -10.52 9.19
N LEU A 46 -10.42 -11.10 8.07
CA LEU A 46 -11.63 -10.66 7.37
C LEU A 46 -12.87 -10.77 8.24
N ALA A 47 -12.99 -11.85 9.02
CA ALA A 47 -14.07 -12.03 9.98
C ALA A 47 -14.04 -11.01 11.13
N SER A 48 -12.85 -10.69 11.68
CA SER A 48 -12.72 -9.70 12.75
C SER A 48 -13.02 -8.27 12.31
N GLU A 49 -12.85 -7.98 11.02
CA GLU A 49 -13.14 -6.67 10.42
C GLU A 49 -14.58 -6.56 9.92
N ASN A 50 -15.39 -7.61 10.09
CA ASN A 50 -16.75 -7.72 9.54
C ASN A 50 -16.78 -7.34 8.04
N ARG A 51 -15.76 -7.75 7.27
CA ARG A 51 -15.71 -7.49 5.82
C ARG A 51 -16.31 -8.65 5.07
N ILE A 52 -16.89 -8.35 3.90
CA ILE A 52 -17.43 -9.35 2.97
C ILE A 52 -16.40 -10.47 2.81
N PRO A 53 -16.75 -11.75 3.08
CA PRO A 53 -18.10 -12.33 3.20
C PRO A 53 -18.69 -12.41 4.64
N PHE A 54 -18.01 -11.89 5.66
CA PHE A 54 -18.40 -12.02 7.09
C PHE A 54 -19.02 -10.73 7.66
N ASP A 55 -19.70 -9.95 6.83
CA ASP A 55 -20.26 -8.65 7.20
C ASP A 55 -21.66 -8.79 7.79
N ILE A 56 -21.76 -9.28 9.03
CA ILE A 56 -23.05 -9.56 9.69
C ILE A 56 -23.78 -8.25 10.05
N VAL A 57 -23.04 -7.19 10.36
CA VAL A 57 -23.60 -5.90 10.80
C VAL A 57 -24.23 -5.11 9.65
N GLU A 58 -23.69 -5.21 8.43
CA GLU A 58 -24.30 -4.58 7.24
C GLU A 58 -25.27 -5.50 6.50
N ALA A 59 -25.10 -6.83 6.57
CA ALA A 59 -25.92 -7.77 5.79
C ALA A 59 -27.30 -8.10 6.41
N GLU A 60 -27.50 -7.88 7.71
CA GLU A 60 -28.80 -8.11 8.33
C GLU A 60 -29.77 -6.95 8.03
N SER A 61 -30.89 -7.29 7.39
CA SER A 61 -31.94 -6.34 7.01
C SER A 61 -32.60 -5.61 8.19
N GLU A 62 -32.44 -6.13 9.41
CA GLU A 62 -32.96 -5.51 10.64
C GLU A 62 -31.99 -4.48 11.23
N LEU A 63 -30.69 -4.61 10.97
CA LEU A 63 -29.67 -3.70 11.52
C LEU A 63 -29.36 -2.52 10.60
N VAL A 64 -29.73 -2.57 9.31
CA VAL A 64 -29.65 -1.46 8.31
C VAL A 64 -28.37 -0.62 8.44
N ALA A 65 -27.21 -1.25 8.62
CA ALA A 65 -25.95 -0.56 8.91
C ALA A 65 -26.11 0.52 10.01
N GLY A 66 -26.72 0.17 11.14
CA GLY A 66 -27.34 1.09 12.10
C GLY A 66 -26.46 2.24 12.56
N PHE A 67 -25.17 2.00 12.80
CA PHE A 67 -24.25 3.08 13.18
C PHE A 67 -24.02 4.12 12.06
N ARG A 68 -24.18 3.75 10.79
CA ARG A 68 -24.11 4.67 9.63
C ARG A 68 -25.34 5.57 9.53
N VAL A 69 -26.46 5.17 10.14
CA VAL A 69 -27.73 5.92 10.13
C VAL A 69 -27.94 6.68 11.44
N GLU A 70 -27.44 6.15 12.56
CA GLU A 70 -27.57 6.73 13.91
C GLU A 70 -26.51 7.80 14.22
N TYR A 71 -25.29 7.64 13.70
CA TYR A 71 -24.20 8.58 13.96
C TYR A 71 -23.92 9.43 12.72
N SER A 72 -23.78 10.75 12.94
CA SER A 72 -23.40 11.70 11.90
C SER A 72 -22.22 12.57 12.33
N GLY A 73 -21.54 13.17 11.34
CA GLY A 73 -20.43 14.10 11.55
C GLY A 73 -19.22 13.46 12.25
N MET A 74 -18.78 14.05 13.36
CA MET A 74 -17.54 13.64 14.05
C MET A 74 -17.61 12.24 14.67
N LYS A 75 -18.78 11.84 15.19
CA LYS A 75 -18.93 10.52 15.83
C LYS A 75 -18.81 9.38 14.81
N PHE A 76 -19.44 9.55 13.64
CA PHE A 76 -19.28 8.65 12.51
C PHE A 76 -17.82 8.58 12.06
N ALA A 77 -17.16 9.73 11.93
CA ALA A 77 -15.74 9.78 11.54
C ALA A 77 -14.83 9.02 12.53
N LEU A 78 -15.09 9.10 13.83
CA LEU A 78 -14.32 8.37 14.85
C LEU A 78 -14.54 6.86 14.79
N ILE A 79 -15.78 6.41 14.56
CA ILE A 79 -16.08 4.98 14.37
C ILE A 79 -15.37 4.46 13.11
N GLN A 80 -15.44 5.21 12.02
CA GLN A 80 -14.80 4.83 10.76
C GLN A 80 -13.26 4.82 10.87
N LEU A 81 -12.70 5.80 11.57
CA LEU A 81 -11.25 5.86 11.87
C LEU A 81 -10.83 4.64 12.69
N ALA A 82 -11.59 4.27 13.72
CA ALA A 82 -11.28 3.13 14.57
C ALA A 82 -11.26 1.81 13.77
N GLU A 83 -12.22 1.60 12.86
CA GLU A 83 -12.19 0.46 11.94
C GLU A 83 -10.92 0.46 11.07
N PHE A 84 -10.56 1.59 10.47
CA PHE A 84 -9.37 1.67 9.63
C PHE A 84 -8.07 1.45 10.41
N VAL A 85 -7.99 1.93 11.64
CA VAL A 85 -6.84 1.71 12.53
C VAL A 85 -6.70 0.24 12.89
N HIS A 86 -7.82 -0.44 13.17
CA HIS A 86 -7.83 -1.87 13.44
C HIS A 86 -7.36 -2.66 12.21
N LEU A 87 -7.88 -2.32 11.03
CA LEU A 87 -7.53 -2.95 9.74
C LEU A 87 -6.05 -2.77 9.39
N PHE A 88 -5.52 -1.56 9.62
CA PHE A 88 -4.10 -1.29 9.50
C PHE A 88 -3.26 -2.10 10.50
N GLY A 89 -3.70 -2.18 11.76
CA GLY A 89 -3.02 -2.94 12.81
C GLY A 89 -2.95 -4.44 12.51
N VAL A 90 -4.06 -5.04 12.09
CA VAL A 90 -4.13 -6.45 11.67
C VAL A 90 -3.26 -6.69 10.44
N GLY A 91 -3.24 -5.77 9.46
CA GLY A 91 -2.34 -5.83 8.30
C GLY A 91 -0.85 -5.78 8.68
N CYS A 92 -0.49 -4.91 9.61
CA CYS A 92 0.89 -4.84 10.14
C CYS A 92 1.29 -6.12 10.86
N LEU A 93 0.39 -6.68 11.70
CA LEU A 93 0.61 -7.95 12.37
C LEU A 93 0.75 -9.11 11.37
N GLY A 94 -0.10 -9.18 10.34
CA GLY A 94 0.02 -10.17 9.28
C GLY A 94 1.38 -10.09 8.57
N THR A 95 1.87 -8.88 8.34
CA THR A 95 3.15 -8.65 7.68
C THR A 95 4.32 -9.10 8.56
N LEU A 96 4.32 -8.73 9.85
CA LEU A 96 5.34 -9.13 10.82
C LEU A 96 5.37 -10.64 11.07
N LEU A 97 4.19 -11.28 11.08
CA LEU A 97 4.05 -12.68 11.45
C LEU A 97 4.25 -13.61 10.26
N PHE A 98 3.88 -13.23 9.04
CA PHE A 98 3.85 -14.16 7.91
C PHE A 98 4.66 -13.72 6.68
N LEU A 99 4.87 -12.41 6.48
CA LEU A 99 5.45 -11.84 5.27
C LEU A 99 6.85 -11.21 5.50
N GLY A 100 7.59 -11.68 6.50
CA GLY A 100 8.99 -11.25 6.71
C GLY A 100 9.15 -9.89 7.37
N GLY A 101 8.08 -9.22 7.80
CA GLY A 101 8.12 -7.95 8.51
C GLY A 101 8.85 -6.85 7.73
N TRP A 102 9.97 -6.36 8.27
CA TRP A 102 10.83 -5.36 7.62
C TRP A 102 11.87 -5.96 6.66
N ARG A 103 11.95 -7.30 6.57
CA ARG A 103 12.81 -8.02 5.61
C ARG A 103 11.96 -8.25 4.36
N GLY A 104 12.07 -7.36 3.38
CA GLY A 104 11.30 -7.40 2.12
C GLY A 104 11.47 -8.72 1.35
N PRO A 105 10.57 -9.01 0.37
CA PRO A 105 10.60 -10.26 -0.38
C PRO A 105 11.86 -10.36 -1.22
N GLY A 106 12.75 -11.26 -0.84
CA GLY A 106 13.88 -11.66 -1.67
C GLY A 106 15.07 -12.18 -0.88
N PRO A 107 15.91 -13.00 -1.52
CA PRO A 107 17.14 -13.48 -0.90
C PRO A 107 18.03 -12.29 -0.56
N ALA A 108 18.76 -12.38 0.56
CA ALA A 108 19.84 -11.45 0.93
C ALA A 108 20.90 -11.27 -0.20
N ALA A 109 20.87 -12.14 -1.21
CA ALA A 109 21.64 -12.09 -2.45
C ALA A 109 21.22 -11.00 -3.45
N LEU A 110 20.05 -10.33 -3.26
CA LEU A 110 19.65 -9.20 -4.12
C LEU A 110 20.55 -7.97 -3.98
N GLY A 111 21.45 -7.95 -3.00
CA GLY A 111 22.40 -6.86 -2.80
C GLY A 111 21.70 -5.51 -2.48
N PRO A 112 22.46 -4.52 -2.03
CA PRO A 112 21.94 -3.21 -1.66
C PRO A 112 21.77 -2.34 -2.91
N VAL A 113 20.82 -2.68 -3.78
CA VAL A 113 20.52 -1.85 -4.95
C VAL A 113 19.08 -1.35 -4.84
N TRP A 114 18.89 -0.05 -5.05
CA TRP A 114 17.54 0.50 -5.21
C TRP A 114 16.83 -0.31 -6.28
N PHE A 115 15.58 -0.73 -6.05
CA PHE A 115 14.86 -1.56 -7.02
C PHE A 115 14.77 -0.86 -8.39
N VAL A 116 14.77 0.48 -8.42
CA VAL A 116 14.93 1.30 -9.65
C VAL A 116 16.20 0.98 -10.45
N ALA A 117 17.30 0.63 -9.80
CA ALA A 117 18.57 0.31 -10.44
C ALA A 117 18.59 -1.11 -11.01
N TRP A 118 17.54 -1.91 -10.81
CA TRP A 118 17.41 -3.19 -11.49
C TRP A 118 17.08 -2.96 -12.97
N PRO A 119 17.89 -3.50 -13.90
CA PRO A 119 17.74 -3.20 -15.32
C PRO A 119 16.36 -3.65 -15.82
N VAL A 120 15.70 -2.75 -16.54
CA VAL A 120 14.41 -2.92 -17.24
C VAL A 120 13.21 -3.14 -16.31
N ILE A 121 13.18 -4.22 -15.52
CA ILE A 121 12.01 -4.59 -14.72
C ILE A 121 11.76 -3.58 -13.59
N GLY A 122 12.82 -3.20 -12.88
CA GLY A 122 12.72 -2.25 -11.76
C GLY A 122 12.33 -0.84 -12.21
N GLN A 123 12.88 -0.41 -13.36
CA GLN A 123 12.57 0.88 -13.98
C GLN A 123 11.12 0.92 -14.49
N LEU A 124 10.64 -0.14 -15.14
CA LEU A 124 9.26 -0.24 -15.61
C LEU A 124 8.26 -0.30 -14.45
N ALA A 125 8.59 -1.03 -13.38
CA ALA A 125 7.76 -1.08 -12.18
C ALA A 125 7.70 0.28 -11.47
N PHE A 126 8.81 1.00 -11.40
CA PHE A 126 8.84 2.36 -10.85
C PHE A 126 8.05 3.34 -11.72
N ALA A 127 8.18 3.27 -13.04
CA ALA A 127 7.39 4.10 -13.96
C ALA A 127 5.89 3.83 -13.82
N ALA A 128 5.49 2.55 -13.74
CA ALA A 128 4.12 2.17 -13.48
C ALA A 128 3.63 2.71 -12.13
N PHE A 129 4.43 2.57 -11.07
CA PHE A 129 4.13 3.14 -9.76
C PHE A 129 3.95 4.66 -9.82
N MET A 130 4.83 5.39 -10.51
CA MET A 130 4.71 6.85 -10.63
C MET A 130 3.42 7.27 -11.33
N VAL A 131 2.99 6.55 -12.37
CA VAL A 131 1.74 6.86 -13.06
C VAL A 131 0.52 6.49 -12.23
N THR A 132 0.54 5.34 -11.54
CA THR A 132 -0.54 4.97 -10.61
C THR A 132 -0.62 5.91 -9.41
N ALA A 133 0.52 6.37 -8.88
CA ALA A 133 0.58 7.40 -7.84
C ALA A 133 -0.12 8.68 -8.31
N LEU A 134 0.23 9.18 -9.49
CA LEU A 134 -0.43 10.36 -10.08
C LEU A 134 -1.94 10.16 -10.27
N ALA A 135 -2.36 8.96 -10.69
CA ALA A 135 -3.78 8.64 -10.85
C ALA A 135 -4.53 8.57 -9.52
N SER A 136 -3.92 8.01 -8.47
CA SER A 136 -4.55 7.89 -7.14
C SER A 136 -4.79 9.23 -6.46
N GLU A 137 -4.01 10.24 -6.80
CA GLU A 137 -4.12 11.58 -6.22
C GLU A 137 -5.17 12.45 -6.89
N ASN A 138 -5.80 11.95 -7.97
CA ASN A 138 -6.78 12.69 -8.78
C ASN A 138 -6.25 14.09 -9.15
N ARG A 139 -4.95 14.21 -9.45
CA ARG A 139 -4.32 15.48 -9.86
C ARG A 139 -3.99 15.47 -11.33
N ILE A 140 -3.91 16.66 -11.93
CA ILE A 140 -3.48 16.86 -13.33
C ILE A 140 -2.19 16.05 -13.54
N PRO A 141 -2.17 15.09 -14.50
CA PRO A 141 -3.07 14.94 -15.66
C PRO A 141 -4.33 14.06 -15.48
N PHE A 142 -4.50 13.37 -14.35
CA PHE A 142 -5.57 12.40 -14.05
C PHE A 142 -6.68 12.96 -13.13
N ASP A 143 -7.04 14.22 -13.32
CA ASP A 143 -7.99 14.94 -12.49
C ASP A 143 -9.43 14.73 -13.00
N ILE A 144 -10.12 13.68 -12.55
CA ILE A 144 -11.49 13.35 -12.99
C ILE A 144 -12.53 14.16 -12.21
N VAL A 145 -12.33 14.30 -10.89
CA VAL A 145 -13.32 14.88 -9.96
C VAL A 145 -13.47 16.41 -10.12
N GLU A 146 -12.46 17.13 -10.63
CA GLU A 146 -12.57 18.57 -10.94
C GLU A 146 -12.85 18.88 -12.43
N ALA A 147 -12.92 17.86 -13.30
CA ALA A 147 -12.87 18.07 -14.76
C ALA A 147 -14.23 18.15 -15.48
N GLU A 148 -15.33 17.79 -14.84
CA GLU A 148 -16.67 17.94 -15.40
C GLU A 148 -17.28 19.27 -14.95
N SER A 149 -17.62 20.12 -15.92
CA SER A 149 -18.16 21.48 -15.77
C SER A 149 -19.47 21.57 -14.97
N GLU A 150 -20.05 20.43 -14.61
CA GLU A 150 -21.29 20.27 -13.86
C GLU A 150 -21.03 20.02 -12.36
N LEU A 151 -19.84 19.52 -12.00
CA LEU A 151 -19.36 19.40 -10.62
C LEU A 151 -18.38 20.55 -10.35
N VAL A 152 -18.92 21.75 -10.11
CA VAL A 152 -18.16 22.93 -9.64
C VAL A 152 -17.40 22.52 -8.38
N ALA A 153 -16.11 22.14 -8.49
CA ALA A 153 -15.17 21.86 -7.39
C ALA A 153 -15.86 21.45 -6.06
N GLY A 154 -16.63 20.36 -6.06
CA GLY A 154 -17.73 20.14 -5.12
C GLY A 154 -17.38 20.44 -3.65
N PHE A 155 -16.34 19.79 -3.12
CA PHE A 155 -15.97 20.02 -1.72
C PHE A 155 -15.41 21.43 -1.43
N ARG A 156 -14.87 22.13 -2.44
CA ARG A 156 -14.32 23.48 -2.30
C ARG A 156 -15.40 24.57 -2.23
N VAL A 157 -16.58 24.31 -2.78
CA VAL A 157 -17.75 25.20 -2.66
C VAL A 157 -18.71 24.76 -1.56
N GLU A 158 -18.76 23.48 -1.22
CA GLU A 158 -19.64 22.95 -0.16
C GLU A 158 -19.07 23.07 1.25
N TYR A 159 -17.74 22.97 1.41
CA TYR A 159 -17.09 23.02 2.72
C TYR A 159 -16.27 24.30 2.90
N SER A 160 -16.43 24.94 4.07
CA SER A 160 -15.67 26.12 4.47
C SER A 160 -14.96 25.92 5.81
N GLY A 161 -13.97 26.77 6.10
CA GLY A 161 -13.25 26.78 7.37
C GLY A 161 -12.47 25.49 7.66
N MET A 162 -12.67 24.92 8.85
CA MET A 162 -11.90 23.76 9.32
C MET A 162 -12.14 22.49 8.49
N LYS A 163 -13.36 22.26 7.99
CA LYS A 163 -13.68 21.06 7.19
C LYS A 163 -12.92 21.04 5.86
N PHE A 164 -12.84 22.19 5.20
CA PHE A 164 -12.00 22.37 4.01
C PHE A 164 -10.52 22.14 4.32
N ALA A 165 -10.03 22.68 5.44
CA ALA A 165 -8.63 22.49 5.86
C ALA A 165 -8.29 21.01 6.12
N LEU A 166 -9.21 20.24 6.73
CA LEU A 166 -9.03 18.81 6.98
C LEU A 166 -9.00 17.98 5.70
N ILE A 167 -9.88 18.28 4.74
CA ILE A 167 -9.87 17.61 3.43
C ILE A 167 -8.56 17.90 2.70
N GLN A 168 -8.15 19.17 2.70
CA GLN A 168 -6.90 19.57 2.05
C GLN A 168 -5.67 18.94 2.72
N LEU A 169 -5.67 18.87 4.05
CA LEU A 169 -4.62 18.20 4.82
C LEU A 169 -4.56 16.71 4.51
N ALA A 170 -5.71 16.03 4.43
CA ALA A 170 -5.78 14.61 4.12
C ALA A 170 -5.18 14.30 2.73
N GLU A 171 -5.47 15.11 1.72
CA GLU A 171 -4.85 14.97 0.39
C GLU A 171 -3.32 15.14 0.45
N PHE A 172 -2.80 16.08 1.24
CA PHE A 172 -1.35 16.27 1.40
C PHE A 172 -0.69 15.13 2.18
N VAL A 173 -1.37 14.60 3.20
CA VAL A 173 -0.91 13.43 3.96
C VAL A 173 -0.88 12.20 3.05
N HIS A 174 -1.87 12.03 2.19
CA HIS A 174 -1.90 10.94 1.21
C HIS A 174 -0.74 11.06 0.21
N LEU A 175 -0.54 12.24 -0.39
CA LEU A 175 0.62 12.54 -1.27
C LEU A 175 1.96 12.20 -0.63
N PHE A 176 2.14 12.62 0.62
CA PHE A 176 3.36 12.32 1.36
C PHE A 176 3.49 10.83 1.69
N GLY A 177 2.38 10.17 2.01
CA GLY A 177 2.30 8.73 2.23
C GLY A 177 2.70 7.91 1.00
N VAL A 178 2.22 8.31 -0.19
CA VAL A 178 2.62 7.69 -1.46
C VAL A 178 4.11 7.90 -1.73
N GLY A 179 4.66 9.07 -1.43
CA GLY A 179 6.12 9.33 -1.47
C GLY A 179 6.91 8.43 -0.51
N CYS A 180 6.39 8.19 0.70
CA CYS A 180 6.96 7.24 1.66
C CYS A 180 6.94 5.80 1.09
N LEU A 181 5.82 5.36 0.52
CA LEU A 181 5.68 4.04 -0.10
C LEU A 181 6.64 3.85 -1.28
N GLY A 182 6.73 4.83 -2.18
CA GLY A 182 7.68 4.80 -3.29
C GLY A 182 9.13 4.71 -2.82
N THR A 183 9.46 5.37 -1.70
CA THR A 183 10.79 5.31 -1.10
C THR A 183 11.10 3.92 -0.55
N LEU A 184 10.14 3.28 0.12
CA LEU A 184 10.29 1.92 0.66
C LEU A 184 10.42 0.88 -0.44
N LEU A 185 9.53 0.93 -1.43
CA LEU A 185 9.42 -0.09 -2.47
C LEU A 185 10.53 0.03 -3.53
N PHE A 186 10.87 1.25 -3.94
CA PHE A 186 11.71 1.47 -5.12
C PHE A 186 13.08 2.06 -4.82
N LEU A 187 13.18 2.98 -3.86
CA LEU A 187 14.41 3.74 -3.59
C LEU A 187 15.23 3.19 -2.41
N GLY A 188 14.99 1.95 -2.01
CA GLY A 188 15.79 1.27 -0.97
C GLY A 188 15.58 1.80 0.45
N GLY A 189 14.44 2.44 0.72
CA GLY A 189 14.01 2.88 2.05
C GLY A 189 15.05 3.77 2.74
N TRP A 190 15.47 3.33 3.92
CA TRP A 190 16.41 3.99 4.84
C TRP A 190 17.87 3.99 4.36
N ARG A 191 18.21 3.31 3.26
CA ARG A 191 19.60 3.11 2.85
C ARG A 191 20.03 4.19 1.85
N GLY A 192 20.90 5.10 2.25
CA GLY A 192 21.51 6.13 1.39
C GLY A 192 23.05 6.05 1.39
N PRO A 193 23.73 6.75 0.47
CA PRO A 193 25.19 6.85 0.50
C PRO A 193 25.64 7.60 1.77
N GLY A 194 26.43 6.94 2.62
CA GLY A 194 26.94 7.52 3.87
C GLY A 194 26.76 6.63 5.10
N PRO A 195 26.99 7.16 6.32
CA PRO A 195 26.84 6.43 7.56
C PRO A 195 25.40 5.96 7.78
N ALA A 196 25.23 4.73 8.27
CA ALA A 196 23.91 4.13 8.54
C ALA A 196 23.05 4.94 9.54
N ALA A 197 23.68 5.79 10.38
CA ALA A 197 23.00 6.69 11.31
C ALA A 197 22.11 7.74 10.64
N LEU A 198 22.38 8.09 9.37
CA LEU A 198 21.57 9.05 8.60
C LEU A 198 20.34 8.39 7.93
N GLY A 199 20.03 7.14 8.26
CA GLY A 199 18.94 6.39 7.63
C GLY A 199 17.59 7.12 7.61
N PRO A 200 17.12 7.70 8.73
CA PRO A 200 15.86 8.46 8.76
C PRO A 200 15.88 9.71 7.89
N VAL A 201 17.00 10.42 7.87
CA VAL A 201 17.16 11.63 7.05
C VAL A 201 17.10 11.27 5.57
N TRP A 202 17.72 10.16 5.17
CA TRP A 202 17.65 9.65 3.79
C TRP A 202 16.25 9.18 3.40
N PHE A 203 15.53 8.54 4.33
CA PHE A 203 14.14 8.13 4.08
C PHE A 203 13.25 9.35 3.82
N VAL A 204 13.26 10.33 4.74
CA VAL A 204 12.48 11.56 4.60
C VAL A 204 12.91 12.34 3.36
N GLY A 205 14.21 12.47 3.11
CA GLY A 205 14.73 13.17 1.94
C GLY A 205 14.24 12.59 0.61
N LYS A 206 14.27 11.27 0.46
CA LYS A 206 13.75 10.60 -0.74
C LYS A 206 12.23 10.71 -0.88
N ALA A 207 11.50 10.60 0.24
CA ALA A 207 10.05 10.77 0.24
C ALA A 207 9.66 12.19 -0.19
N VAL A 208 10.38 13.20 0.29
CA VAL A 208 10.22 14.60 -0.13
C VAL A 208 10.56 14.77 -1.61
N VAL A 209 11.64 14.16 -2.12
CA VAL A 209 11.96 14.21 -3.55
C VAL A 209 10.84 13.61 -4.40
N LEU A 210 10.31 12.44 -4.04
CA LEU A 210 9.17 11.84 -4.76
C LEU A 210 7.92 12.71 -4.70
N PHE A 211 7.60 13.25 -3.51
CA PHE A 211 6.52 14.20 -3.34
C PHE A 211 6.68 15.43 -4.25
N THR A 212 7.89 16.01 -4.30
CA THR A 212 8.19 17.14 -5.20
C THR A 212 8.06 16.74 -6.67
N VAL A 213 8.50 15.55 -7.08
CA VAL A 213 8.36 15.07 -8.46
C VAL A 213 6.87 14.93 -8.84
N ILE A 214 6.05 14.34 -7.97
CA ILE A 214 4.60 14.19 -8.19
C ILE A 214 3.93 15.57 -8.35
N ILE A 215 4.31 16.55 -7.52
CA ILE A 215 3.82 17.93 -7.66
C ILE A 215 4.37 18.61 -8.92
N TRP A 216 5.61 18.34 -9.30
CA TRP A 216 6.21 18.95 -10.48
C TRP A 216 5.54 18.49 -11.78
N VAL A 217 5.10 17.24 -11.83
CA VAL A 217 4.29 16.71 -12.94
C VAL A 217 3.00 17.54 -13.12
N ARG A 218 2.35 17.96 -12.02
CA ARG A 218 1.17 18.82 -12.09
C ARG A 218 1.45 20.14 -12.83
N TRP A 219 2.64 20.72 -12.67
CA TRP A 219 2.99 21.97 -13.35
C TRP A 219 3.37 21.77 -14.82
N SER A 220 3.72 20.54 -15.20
CA SER A 220 4.34 20.25 -16.49
C SER A 220 3.37 19.66 -17.52
N PHE A 221 2.27 19.03 -17.06
CA PHE A 221 1.36 18.30 -17.94
C PHE A 221 0.00 18.97 -18.13
N ILE A 222 -0.57 18.73 -19.31
CA ILE A 222 -1.91 19.16 -19.69
C ILE A 222 -2.92 18.09 -19.22
N ARG A 223 -4.15 18.52 -18.92
CA ARG A 223 -5.26 17.65 -18.51
C ARG A 223 -5.63 16.64 -19.62
N ILE A 224 -5.88 15.39 -19.23
CA ILE A 224 -6.30 14.31 -20.13
C ILE A 224 -7.81 14.06 -19.96
N ARG A 225 -8.52 13.76 -21.05
CA ARG A 225 -9.95 13.44 -21.01
C ARG A 225 -10.19 12.07 -20.36
N VAL A 226 -11.28 11.94 -19.60
CA VAL A 226 -11.68 10.71 -18.89
C VAL A 226 -11.64 9.46 -19.77
N ASP A 227 -12.17 9.52 -21.01
CA ASP A 227 -12.15 8.38 -21.94
C ASP A 227 -10.73 7.86 -22.23
N GLN A 228 -9.77 8.78 -22.35
CA GLN A 228 -8.37 8.47 -22.61
C GLN A 228 -7.69 7.89 -21.37
N ILE A 229 -8.05 8.39 -20.18
CA ILE A 229 -7.59 7.85 -18.89
C ILE A 229 -8.08 6.41 -18.73
N LEU A 230 -9.37 6.15 -18.98
CA LEU A 230 -9.94 4.82 -18.87
C LEU A 230 -9.30 3.86 -19.87
N ALA A 231 -9.13 4.29 -21.12
CA ALA A 231 -8.46 3.49 -22.14
C ALA A 231 -7.00 3.19 -21.78
N LEU A 232 -6.26 4.15 -21.21
CA LEU A 232 -4.89 3.97 -20.76
C LEU A 232 -4.79 2.96 -19.60
N SER A 233 -5.66 3.09 -18.60
CA SER A 233 -5.70 2.17 -17.44
C SER A 233 -6.02 0.74 -17.86
N TRP A 234 -7.06 0.55 -18.68
CA TRP A 234 -7.53 -0.78 -19.07
C TRP A 234 -6.69 -1.44 -20.17
N LYS A 235 -6.21 -0.68 -21.16
CA LYS A 235 -5.49 -1.26 -22.30
C LYS A 235 -3.98 -1.34 -22.09
N LEU A 236 -3.40 -0.45 -21.27
CA LEU A 236 -1.96 -0.40 -21.06
C LEU A 236 -1.57 -0.83 -19.63
N PHE A 237 -2.03 -0.14 -18.59
CA PHE A 237 -1.50 -0.34 -17.24
C PHE A 237 -1.89 -1.68 -16.62
N LEU A 238 -3.14 -2.12 -16.77
CA LEU A 238 -3.59 -3.37 -16.18
C LEU A 238 -2.89 -4.58 -16.84
N PRO A 239 -2.85 -4.72 -18.18
CA PRO A 239 -2.09 -5.80 -18.82
C PRO A 239 -0.58 -5.71 -18.55
N ALA A 240 0.00 -4.51 -18.55
CA ALA A 240 1.44 -4.32 -18.31
C ALA A 240 1.85 -4.69 -16.89
N SER A 241 1.05 -4.33 -15.87
CA SER A 241 1.35 -4.68 -14.48
C SER A 241 1.29 -6.18 -14.23
N VAL A 242 0.30 -6.87 -14.81
CA VAL A 242 0.20 -8.34 -14.78
C VAL A 242 1.38 -8.98 -15.51
N ALA A 243 1.73 -8.51 -16.71
CA ALA A 243 2.88 -9.03 -17.45
C ALA A 243 4.19 -8.84 -16.70
N LEU A 244 4.37 -7.69 -16.04
CA LEU A 244 5.56 -7.40 -15.25
C LEU A 244 5.64 -8.26 -13.99
N LEU A 245 4.50 -8.53 -13.33
CA LEU A 245 4.40 -9.48 -12.23
C LEU A 245 4.79 -10.89 -12.68
N LEU A 246 4.24 -11.39 -13.79
CA LEU A 246 4.59 -12.70 -14.34
C LEU A 246 6.07 -12.78 -14.73
N ALA A 247 6.63 -11.71 -15.32
CA ALA A 247 8.04 -11.63 -15.65
C ALA A 247 8.93 -11.66 -14.40
N THR A 248 8.55 -10.97 -13.32
CA THR A 248 9.28 -11.04 -12.04
C THR A 248 9.23 -12.45 -11.45
N ALA A 249 8.06 -13.10 -11.46
CA ALA A 249 7.91 -14.46 -10.96
C ALA A 249 8.76 -15.46 -11.76
N ALA A 250 8.71 -15.40 -13.09
CA ALA A 250 9.51 -16.24 -13.97
C ALA A 250 11.03 -16.05 -13.74
N LEU A 251 11.48 -14.81 -13.56
CA LEU A 251 12.88 -14.50 -13.30
C LEU A 251 13.34 -15.00 -11.93
N VAL A 252 12.51 -14.90 -10.90
CA VAL A 252 12.80 -15.45 -9.58
C VAL A 252 12.92 -16.97 -9.66
N VAL A 253 12.02 -17.65 -10.37
CA VAL A 253 12.08 -19.10 -10.57
C VAL A 253 13.33 -19.51 -11.37
N ALA A 254 13.64 -18.80 -12.45
CA ALA A 254 14.82 -19.08 -13.28
C ALA A 254 16.14 -18.91 -12.51
N ARG A 255 16.19 -18.01 -11.51
CA ARG A 255 17.35 -17.81 -10.64
C ARG A 255 17.36 -18.70 -9.40
N GLY A 256 16.19 -19.14 -8.94
CA GLY A 256 16.02 -20.04 -7.80
C GLY A 256 16.25 -21.52 -8.12
N GLY A 257 16.30 -21.91 -9.40
CA GLY A 257 16.59 -23.29 -9.84
C GLY A 257 18.07 -23.70 -9.84
N GLY A 258 18.95 -22.89 -9.23
CA GLY A 258 20.41 -23.09 -9.21
C GLY A 258 21.02 -23.19 -7.82
N GLY A 259 20.30 -23.77 -6.86
CA GLY A 259 20.77 -24.04 -5.49
C GLY A 259 20.28 -25.38 -4.99
#